data_AF-A0A2N2LL43-F1
#
_entry.id   AF-A0A2N2LL43-F1
#
_cell.length_a   1.000
_cell.length_b   1.000
_cell.length_c   1.000
_cell.angle_alpha   90.00
_cell.angle_beta   90.00
_cell.angle_gamma   90.00
#
_symmetry.space_group_name_H-M   'P 1'
#
loop_
_entity.id
_entity.type
_entity.pdbx_description
1 polymer ?
#
loop_
_entity_poly.entity_id
_entity_poly.type
_entity_poly.pdbx_seq_one_letter_code
_entity_poly.pdbx_strand_id
1 'polypeptide(L)'
;MVLAVDLFVNAGLLVNVYDGEDSALLSNVEAAKRIPVAYAVWAVQMAALQWLLTRLDVRRLASAAAYGATASLLSGGLSLVALWTIVRLDPLLTVAWIVAAVVEGAVAGATLAHLSQAGARGLRSIAPLVLVVVIAAFVLQNVLKAG
;
A
#
# COMPACT_ATOMS: atom_id res chain seq x y z
N MET A 1 -1.31 -10.33 1.71
CA MET A 1 -0.58 -9.82 0.52
C MET A 1 -0.37 -8.34 0.62
N VAL A 2 -1.44 -7.55 0.71
CA VAL A 2 -1.34 -6.09 0.72
C VAL A 2 -0.46 -5.56 1.87
N LEU A 3 -0.63 -6.07 3.10
CA LEU A 3 0.27 -5.76 4.23
C LEU A 3 1.76 -6.08 3.98
N ALA A 4 2.05 -7.14 3.24
CA ALA A 4 3.44 -7.47 2.92
C ALA A 4 4.01 -6.49 1.89
N VAL A 5 3.21 -6.10 0.90
CA VAL A 5 3.60 -5.09 -0.09
C VAL A 5 3.78 -3.73 0.56
N ASP A 6 2.88 -3.32 1.44
CA ASP A 6 3.03 -2.12 2.27
C ASP A 6 4.36 -2.15 3.05
N LEU A 7 4.66 -3.25 3.74
CA LEU A 7 5.91 -3.39 4.47
C LEU A 7 7.14 -3.35 3.54
N PHE A 8 7.06 -3.99 2.37
CA PHE A 8 8.13 -3.98 1.37
C PHE A 8 8.38 -2.61 0.77
N VAL A 9 7.32 -1.89 0.43
CA VAL A 9 7.42 -0.56 -0.17
C VAL A 9 7.83 0.46 0.88
N ASN A 10 7.11 0.55 2.00
CA ASN A 10 7.32 1.60 2.99
C ASN A 10 8.50 1.33 3.92
N ALA A 11 8.64 0.12 4.46
CA ALA A 11 9.74 -0.20 5.37
C ALA A 11 11.02 -0.66 4.64
N GLY A 12 10.90 -1.15 3.39
CA GLY A 12 12.03 -1.55 2.56
C GLY A 12 12.48 -0.43 1.63
N LEU A 13 11.76 -0.25 0.51
CA LEU A 13 12.19 0.64 -0.59
C LEU A 13 12.26 2.11 -0.20
N LEU A 14 11.30 2.59 0.58
CA LEU A 14 11.15 4.01 0.91
C LEU A 14 11.77 4.40 2.24
N VAL A 15 12.49 3.48 2.90
CA VAL A 15 12.97 3.71 4.27
C VAL A 15 13.84 4.98 4.40
N ASN A 16 14.71 5.23 3.42
CA ASN A 16 15.59 6.40 3.41
C ASN A 16 14.85 7.71 3.08
N VAL A 17 13.67 7.62 2.48
CA VAL A 17 12.81 8.79 2.20
C VAL A 17 12.17 9.31 3.49
N TYR A 18 12.02 8.45 4.51
CA TYR A 18 11.45 8.82 5.80
C TYR A 18 12.49 9.30 6.84
N ASP A 19 13.78 9.10 6.59
CA ASP A 19 14.86 9.47 7.53
C ASP A 19 15.27 10.97 7.41
N GLY A 20 14.60 11.75 6.55
CA GLY A 20 14.83 13.20 6.43
C GLY A 20 14.19 14.02 7.55
N GLU A 21 14.75 15.21 7.85
CA GLU A 21 14.17 16.19 8.79
C GLU A 21 12.91 16.90 8.22
N ASP A 22 12.03 16.17 7.53
CA ASP A 22 10.82 16.77 6.99
C ASP A 22 9.84 17.06 8.13
N SER A 23 9.68 18.35 8.45
CA SER A 23 8.84 18.86 9.54
C SER A 23 7.36 18.44 9.47
N ALA A 24 6.92 17.91 8.32
CA ALA A 24 5.58 17.39 8.12
C ALA A 24 5.38 15.96 8.64
N LEU A 25 6.46 15.19 8.83
CA LEU A 25 6.40 13.83 9.38
C LEU A 25 6.23 13.88 10.91
N LEU A 26 5.42 12.97 11.42
CA LEU A 26 5.29 12.76 12.86
C LEU A 26 6.56 12.11 13.41
N SER A 27 6.83 12.29 14.71
CA SER A 27 7.85 11.47 15.36
C SER A 27 7.48 9.98 15.26
N ASN A 28 8.47 9.10 15.28
CA ASN A 28 8.27 7.65 15.22
C ASN A 28 7.26 7.15 16.27
N VAL A 29 7.24 7.76 17.46
CA VAL A 29 6.32 7.39 18.54
C VAL A 29 4.88 7.80 18.23
N GLU A 30 4.66 9.02 17.74
CA GLU A 30 3.32 9.44 17.31
C GLU A 30 2.84 8.67 16.09
N ALA A 31 3.72 8.45 15.11
CA ALA A 31 3.41 7.66 13.92
C ALA A 31 2.96 6.25 14.30
N ALA A 32 3.73 5.55 15.14
CA ALA A 32 3.41 4.20 15.60
C ALA A 32 2.03 4.10 16.29
N LYS A 33 1.64 5.12 17.06
CA LYS A 33 0.31 5.19 17.70
C LYS A 33 -0.84 5.34 16.70
N ARG A 34 -0.58 5.93 15.53
CA ARG A 34 -1.59 6.20 14.49
C ARG A 34 -1.66 5.12 13.41
N ILE A 35 -0.63 4.27 13.29
CA ILE A 35 -0.62 3.11 12.37
C ILE A 35 -1.90 2.25 12.47
N PRO A 36 -2.42 1.89 13.67
CA PRO A 36 -3.67 1.12 13.75
C PRO A 36 -4.87 1.79 13.09
N VAL A 37 -4.97 3.13 13.17
CA VAL A 37 -6.03 3.91 12.53
C VAL A 37 -5.87 3.86 11.00
N ALA A 38 -4.63 4.01 10.51
CA ALA A 38 -4.36 3.90 9.07
C ALA A 38 -4.78 2.52 8.53
N TYR A 39 -4.45 1.43 9.23
CA TYR A 39 -4.87 0.08 8.83
C TYR A 39 -6.39 -0.13 8.92
N ALA A 40 -7.09 0.50 9.87
CA ALA A 40 -8.54 0.46 9.93
C ALA A 40 -9.19 1.16 8.73
N VAL A 41 -8.71 2.36 8.37
CA VAL A 41 -9.16 3.07 7.16
C VAL A 41 -8.88 2.25 5.91
N TRP A 42 -7.72 1.63 5.84
CA TRP A 42 -7.35 0.77 4.71
C TRP A 42 -8.23 -0.47 4.62
N ALA A 43 -8.60 -1.10 5.75
CA ALA A 43 -9.54 -2.21 5.75
C ALA A 43 -10.92 -1.80 5.18
N VAL A 44 -11.40 -0.60 5.52
CA VAL A 44 -12.63 -0.04 4.93
C VAL A 44 -12.47 0.17 3.43
N GLN A 45 -11.34 0.72 2.97
CA GLN A 45 -11.05 0.90 1.55
C GLN A 45 -11.02 -0.44 0.80
N MET A 46 -10.41 -1.48 1.39
CA MET A 46 -10.38 -2.82 0.82
C MET A 46 -11.78 -3.45 0.71
N ALA A 47 -12.62 -3.27 1.74
CA ALA A 47 -14.01 -3.72 1.71
C ALA A 47 -14.82 -3.01 0.61
N ALA A 48 -14.64 -1.69 0.46
CA ALA A 48 -15.27 -0.91 -0.59
C ALA A 48 -14.80 -1.34 -1.99
N LEU A 49 -13.49 -1.59 -2.17
CA LEU A 49 -12.93 -2.09 -3.42
C LEU A 49 -13.48 -3.47 -3.77
N GLN A 50 -13.53 -4.40 -2.81
CA GLN A 50 -14.12 -5.72 -2.99
C GLN A 50 -15.60 -5.61 -3.40
N TRP A 51 -16.36 -4.75 -2.71
CA TRP A 51 -17.76 -4.48 -3.06
C TRP A 51 -17.90 -3.94 -4.48
N LEU A 52 -17.04 -3.00 -4.89
CA LEU A 52 -17.06 -2.45 -6.25
C LEU A 52 -16.75 -3.51 -7.31
N LEU A 53 -15.68 -4.30 -7.11
CA LEU A 53 -15.26 -5.34 -8.04
C LEU A 53 -16.35 -6.40 -8.23
N THR A 54 -17.03 -6.79 -7.14
CA THR A 54 -18.16 -7.73 -7.19
C THR A 54 -19.38 -7.14 -7.89
N ARG A 55 -19.70 -5.87 -7.67
CA ARG A 55 -20.82 -5.18 -8.34
C ARG A 55 -20.60 -5.01 -9.84
N LEU A 56 -19.35 -4.84 -10.26
CA LEU A 56 -18.97 -4.69 -11.66
C LEU A 56 -18.64 -6.03 -12.36
N ASP A 57 -18.78 -7.16 -11.66
CA ASP A 57 -18.39 -8.51 -12.11
C ASP A 57 -16.97 -8.57 -12.70
N VAL A 58 -16.03 -7.82 -12.10
CA VAL A 58 -14.65 -7.75 -12.56
C VAL A 58 -13.90 -8.99 -12.10
N ARG A 59 -13.70 -9.95 -13.01
CA ARG A 59 -13.00 -11.21 -12.73
C ARG A 59 -11.56 -11.25 -13.24
N ARG A 60 -11.21 -10.47 -14.26
CA ARG A 60 -9.85 -10.49 -14.81
C ARG A 60 -8.88 -9.82 -13.84
N LEU A 61 -7.80 -10.51 -13.46
CA LEU A 61 -6.80 -10.00 -12.52
C LEU A 61 -6.21 -8.65 -12.95
N ALA A 62 -5.90 -8.50 -14.23
CA ALA A 62 -5.37 -7.24 -14.77
C ALA A 62 -6.36 -6.07 -14.64
N SER A 63 -7.65 -6.33 -14.90
CA SER A 63 -8.71 -5.32 -14.72
C SER A 63 -8.88 -4.97 -13.25
N ALA A 64 -8.90 -5.97 -12.36
CA ALA A 64 -9.01 -5.74 -10.93
C ALA A 64 -7.81 -4.96 -10.38
N ALA A 65 -6.60 -5.24 -10.87
CA ALA A 65 -5.41 -4.47 -10.55
C ALA A 65 -5.54 -3.00 -11.00
N ALA A 66 -6.00 -2.76 -12.23
CA ALA A 66 -6.23 -1.40 -12.71
C ALA A 66 -7.27 -0.65 -11.84
N TYR A 67 -8.39 -1.30 -11.49
CA TYR A 67 -9.39 -0.70 -10.59
C TYR A 67 -8.80 -0.38 -9.20
N GLY A 68 -8.02 -1.28 -8.63
CA GLY A 68 -7.38 -1.05 -7.33
C GLY A 68 -6.33 0.07 -7.38
N ALA A 69 -5.54 0.14 -8.44
CA ALA A 69 -4.59 1.21 -8.71
C ALA A 69 -5.30 2.56 -8.83
N THR A 70 -6.35 2.64 -9.65
CA THR A 70 -7.16 3.86 -9.83
C THR A 70 -7.84 4.27 -8.52
N ALA A 71 -8.45 3.34 -7.80
CA ALA A 71 -9.10 3.64 -6.52
C ALA A 71 -8.11 4.26 -5.52
N SER A 72 -6.90 3.71 -5.42
CA SER A 72 -5.87 4.19 -4.48
C SER A 72 -5.24 5.50 -4.93
N LEU A 73 -5.07 5.70 -6.24
CA LEU A 73 -4.67 7.00 -6.79
C LEU A 73 -5.71 8.08 -6.45
N LEU A 74 -7.00 7.79 -6.61
CA LEU A 74 -8.06 8.76 -6.35
C LEU A 74 -8.25 9.06 -4.86
N SER A 75 -8.23 8.05 -4.00
CA SER A 75 -8.49 8.21 -2.57
C SER A 75 -7.28 8.62 -1.74
N GLY A 76 -6.07 8.28 -2.19
CA GLY A 76 -4.82 8.57 -1.49
C GLY A 76 -3.94 9.55 -2.26
N GLY A 77 -3.62 9.21 -3.51
CA GLY A 77 -2.67 9.99 -4.31
C GLY A 77 -3.14 11.43 -4.60
N LEU A 78 -4.38 11.61 -5.06
CA LEU A 78 -4.92 12.95 -5.31
C LEU A 78 -5.12 13.75 -4.02
N SER A 79 -5.50 13.09 -2.92
CA SER A 79 -5.59 13.74 -1.61
C SER A 79 -4.23 14.23 -1.15
N LEU A 80 -3.16 13.47 -1.42
CA LEU A 80 -1.80 13.88 -1.11
C LEU A 80 -1.32 15.03 -2.00
N VAL A 81 -1.62 15.00 -3.30
CA VAL A 81 -1.34 16.14 -4.20
C VAL A 81 -2.07 17.39 -3.73
N ALA A 82 -3.34 17.27 -3.34
CA ALA A 82 -4.10 18.38 -2.79
C ALA A 82 -3.44 18.93 -1.51
N LEU A 83 -3.00 18.04 -0.61
CA LEU A 83 -2.29 18.43 0.61
C LEU A 83 -0.95 19.13 0.32
N TRP A 84 -0.20 18.66 -0.67
CA TRP A 84 1.06 19.26 -1.13
C TRP A 84 0.89 20.70 -1.63
N THR A 85 -0.31 21.10 -2.09
CA THR A 85 -0.56 22.49 -2.52
C THR A 85 -0.74 23.46 -1.34
N ILE A 86 -0.99 22.97 -0.13
CA ILE A 86 -1.31 23.79 1.05
C ILE A 86 -0.38 23.56 2.24
N VAL A 87 0.39 22.47 2.26
CA VAL A 87 1.39 22.15 3.29
C VAL A 87 2.73 21.91 2.62
N ARG A 88 3.82 22.30 3.30
CA ARG A 88 5.18 22.01 2.85
C ARG A 88 5.47 20.52 3.06
N LEU A 89 5.41 19.77 1.96
CA LEU A 89 5.77 18.36 1.90
C LEU A 89 6.95 18.21 0.94
N ASP A 90 7.92 17.37 1.29
CA ASP A 90 8.99 17.03 0.38
C ASP A 90 8.43 16.44 -0.94
N PRO A 91 8.85 16.95 -2.12
CA PRO A 91 8.36 16.47 -3.41
C PRO A 91 8.70 14.99 -3.67
N LEU A 92 9.87 14.52 -3.23
CA LEU A 92 10.28 13.13 -3.41
C LEU A 92 9.42 12.21 -2.55
N LEU A 93 9.18 12.57 -1.28
CA LEU A 93 8.25 11.88 -0.39
C LEU A 93 6.84 11.81 -0.99
N THR A 94 6.37 12.91 -1.57
CA THR A 94 5.04 12.98 -2.20
C THR A 94 4.92 12.00 -3.38
N VAL A 95 5.90 12.00 -4.28
CA VAL A 95 5.91 11.07 -5.44
C VAL A 95 6.04 9.62 -4.97
N ALA A 96 6.92 9.35 -4.00
CA ALA A 96 7.11 8.03 -3.44
C ALA A 96 5.81 7.45 -2.85
N TRP A 97 5.08 8.24 -2.07
CA TRP A 97 3.78 7.84 -1.52
C TRP A 97 2.71 7.59 -2.59
N ILE A 98 2.65 8.41 -3.64
CA ILE A 98 1.71 8.17 -4.74
C ILE A 98 2.01 6.84 -5.43
N VAL A 99 3.29 6.58 -5.73
CA VAL A 99 3.73 5.33 -6.35
C VAL A 99 3.41 4.14 -5.45
N ALA A 100 3.70 4.24 -4.15
CA ALA A 100 3.37 3.21 -3.18
C ALA A 100 1.86 2.91 -3.16
N ALA A 101 1.02 3.93 -3.02
CA ALA A 101 -0.43 3.78 -2.99
C ALA A 101 -0.98 3.12 -4.27
N VAL A 102 -0.45 3.49 -5.44
CA VAL A 102 -0.84 2.90 -6.73
C VAL A 102 -0.47 1.42 -6.80
N VAL A 103 0.76 1.06 -6.40
CA VAL A 103 1.25 -0.33 -6.41
C VAL A 103 0.48 -1.19 -5.41
N GLU A 104 0.30 -0.70 -4.19
CA GLU A 104 -0.49 -1.36 -3.15
C GLU A 104 -1.94 -1.57 -3.59
N GLY A 105 -2.55 -0.55 -4.18
CA GLY A 105 -3.88 -0.61 -4.76
C GLY A 105 -3.99 -1.67 -5.86
N ALA A 106 -3.03 -1.72 -6.77
CA ALA A 106 -2.99 -2.71 -7.85
C ALA A 106 -2.93 -4.13 -7.29
N VAL A 107 -2.06 -4.37 -6.32
CA VAL A 107 -1.91 -5.67 -5.67
C VAL A 107 -3.17 -6.04 -4.88
N ALA A 108 -3.77 -5.09 -4.18
CA ALA A 108 -5.03 -5.29 -3.48
C ALA A 108 -6.12 -5.76 -4.43
N GLY A 109 -6.35 -5.04 -5.53
CA GLY A 109 -7.36 -5.40 -6.52
C GLY A 109 -7.14 -6.79 -7.12
N ALA A 110 -5.90 -7.10 -7.53
CA ALA A 110 -5.55 -8.42 -8.04
C ALA A 110 -5.76 -9.54 -6.99
N THR A 111 -5.34 -9.30 -5.75
CA THR A 111 -5.47 -10.28 -4.65
C THR A 111 -6.93 -10.57 -4.35
N LEU A 112 -7.76 -9.54 -4.29
CA LEU A 112 -9.20 -9.65 -4.05
C LEU A 112 -9.92 -10.44 -5.16
N ALA A 113 -9.59 -10.15 -6.43
CA ALA A 113 -10.13 -10.92 -7.56
C ALA A 113 -9.63 -12.37 -7.62
N HIS A 114 -8.39 -12.64 -7.21
CA HIS A 114 -7.87 -14.00 -7.09
C HIS A 114 -8.59 -14.79 -6.00
N LEU A 115 -8.77 -14.17 -4.83
CA LEU A 115 -9.45 -14.79 -3.68
C LEU A 115 -10.92 -15.11 -3.99
N SER A 116 -11.62 -14.22 -4.69
CA SER A 116 -13.02 -14.45 -5.08
C SER A 116 -13.18 -15.64 -6.04
N GLN A 117 -12.16 -15.93 -6.86
CA GLN A 117 -12.15 -17.09 -7.76
C GLN A 117 -11.69 -18.39 -7.09
N ALA A 118 -10.69 -18.31 -6.22
CA ALA A 118 -10.05 -19.49 -5.62
C ALA A 118 -10.74 -20.00 -4.35
N GLY A 119 -11.64 -19.21 -3.75
CA GLY A 119 -12.33 -19.57 -2.50
C GLY A 119 -11.37 -19.84 -1.34
N ALA A 120 -11.71 -20.76 -0.42
CA ALA A 120 -10.90 -21.07 0.76
C ALA A 120 -9.48 -21.60 0.44
N ARG A 121 -9.26 -22.17 -0.77
CA ARG A 121 -7.92 -22.59 -1.24
C ARG A 121 -7.07 -21.40 -1.66
N GLY A 122 -7.69 -20.28 -2.02
CA GLY A 122 -7.02 -19.03 -2.37
C GLY A 122 -6.10 -18.55 -1.26
N LEU A 123 -6.57 -18.55 0.00
CA LEU A 123 -5.79 -18.03 1.13
C LEU A 123 -4.45 -18.78 1.35
N ARG A 124 -4.44 -20.10 1.16
CA ARG A 124 -3.23 -20.93 1.28
C ARG A 124 -2.23 -20.68 0.16
N SER A 125 -2.70 -20.31 -1.04
CA SER A 125 -1.86 -20.08 -2.21
C SER A 125 -1.03 -18.79 -2.14
N ILE A 126 -1.51 -17.77 -1.42
CA ILE A 126 -0.82 -16.47 -1.30
C ILE A 126 0.08 -16.35 -0.07
N ALA A 127 -0.09 -17.20 0.95
CA ALA A 127 0.72 -17.20 2.17
C ALA A 127 2.25 -17.28 1.94
N PRO A 128 2.79 -18.17 1.08
CA PRO A 128 4.24 -18.22 0.86
C PRO A 128 4.78 -16.94 0.19
N LEU A 129 4.00 -16.36 -0.72
CA LEU A 129 4.39 -15.11 -1.38
C LEU A 129 4.35 -13.91 -0.41
N VAL A 130 3.39 -13.88 0.53
CA VAL A 130 3.39 -12.90 1.65
C VAL A 130 4.69 -13.00 2.45
N LEU A 131 5.09 -14.22 2.82
CA LEU A 131 6.30 -14.44 3.60
C LEU A 131 7.57 -13.98 2.85
N VAL A 132 7.68 -14.32 1.57
CA VAL A 132 8.82 -13.90 0.72
C VAL A 132 8.90 -12.37 0.65
N VAL A 133 7.78 -11.68 0.44
CA VAL A 133 7.75 -10.22 0.35
C VAL A 133 8.13 -9.57 1.68
N VAL A 134 7.67 -10.11 2.81
CA VAL A 134 8.07 -9.63 4.15
C VAL A 134 9.58 -9.82 4.38
N ILE A 135 10.14 -10.99 4.04
CA ILE A 135 11.58 -11.24 4.18
C ILE A 135 12.38 -10.27 3.30
N ALA A 136 11.97 -10.09 2.04
CA ALA A 136 12.63 -9.18 1.13
C ALA A 136 12.61 -7.73 1.64
N ALA A 137 11.52 -7.32 2.29
CA ALA A 137 11.39 -5.99 2.90
C ALA A 137 12.45 -5.78 3.98
N PHE A 138 12.58 -6.72 4.91
CA PHE A 138 13.56 -6.65 5.99
C PHE A 138 15.00 -6.68 5.46
N VAL A 139 15.30 -7.55 4.48
CA VAL A 139 16.64 -7.61 3.88
C VAL A 139 16.99 -6.28 3.23
N LEU A 140 16.09 -5.74 2.41
CA LEU A 140 16.31 -4.48 1.70
C LEU A 140 16.49 -3.31 2.67
N GLN A 141 15.65 -3.23 3.70
CA GLN A 141 15.75 -2.22 4.75
C GLN A 141 17.13 -2.24 5.43
N ASN A 142 17.64 -3.42 5.80
CA ASN A 142 18.93 -3.54 6.46
C ASN A 142 20.09 -3.16 5.54
N VAL A 143 20.03 -3.56 4.25
CA VAL A 143 21.06 -3.20 3.27
C VAL A 143 21.10 -1.69 3.03
N LEU A 144 19.93 -1.06 2.87
CA LEU A 144 19.83 0.38 2.58
C LEU A 144 20.18 1.28 3.77
N LYS A 145 20.10 0.75 5.01
CA LYS A 145 20.51 1.47 6.23
C LYS A 145 21.96 1.23 6.65
N ALA A 146 22.62 0.22 6.10
CA ALA A 146 23.99 -0.14 6.45
C ALA A 146 25.05 0.49 5.53
N GLY A 147 24.65 1.05 4.38
CA GLY A 147 25.52 1.76 3.43
C GLY A 147 25.32 3.26 3.48
#